data_AF-A0A431FZ23-F1
#
_entry.id   AF-A0A431FZ23-F1
#
_cell.length_a   1.000
_cell.length_b   1.000
_cell.length_c   1.000
_cell.angle_alpha   90.00
_cell.angle_beta   90.00
_cell.angle_gamma   90.00
#
_symmetry.space_group_name_H-M   'P 1'
#
loop_
_entity.id
_entity.type
_entity.pdbx_description
1 polymer ?
#
loop_
_entity_poly.entity_id
_entity_poly.type
_entity_poly.pdbx_seq_one_letter_code
_entity_poly.pdbx_strand_id
1 'polypeptide(L)'
;MRVLFVSLVFFAFLNAKVVTTSTTKQAQGEGYGVTYEQAVGKALADAISRMYGGSLSQSTNFKTKSTKDKNGQNLEKSFNDEIRRATKGSFDSYEVISKIQTNDGFNVKVVIKKTTTTKKYQAPGLSADNRRSITVFDSTPDAAKRGIGSALQQKIISDLLQSRKFNVLDRDSSGYYEMEKALIKSGDAASDEVYKLKNVLATDYILLFSISGLEGKQKTSNLTGKSKTEIEVIVDYRVLLFATRQIKFSNTLSMKVNLKDNSLSANETALKQIANRIAGDILNAIYPLKVASVENNEVVFSQSLNQGDIYECFALGKVIKDAYTKENTGRVESKTGSIEITRTSPKLSYAKITEGSVKVGDICRPLIGSNSGNGYTIGRDANYETQEGGGVNLGF
;
A
#
# COMPACT_ATOMS: atom_id res chain seq x y z
N MET A 1 -10.18 41.32 -24.30
CA MET A 1 -9.97 40.74 -22.96
C MET A 1 -9.02 39.55 -23.14
N ARG A 2 -7.80 39.65 -22.58
CA ARG A 2 -6.67 38.74 -22.86
C ARG A 2 -6.94 37.36 -22.28
N VAL A 3 -6.87 36.32 -23.11
CA VAL A 3 -6.84 34.91 -22.69
C VAL A 3 -5.46 34.67 -22.07
N LEU A 4 -5.40 34.70 -20.74
CA LEU A 4 -4.21 34.34 -19.99
C LEU A 4 -4.13 32.80 -19.96
N PHE A 5 -3.34 32.23 -20.86
CA PHE A 5 -2.97 30.82 -20.81
C PHE A 5 -2.12 30.60 -19.55
N VAL A 6 -2.76 30.14 -18.48
CA VAL A 6 -2.06 29.67 -17.28
C VAL A 6 -1.36 28.36 -17.66
N SER A 7 -0.09 28.47 -18.03
CA SER A 7 0.83 27.34 -18.13
C SER A 7 0.95 26.73 -16.73
N LEU A 8 0.22 25.64 -16.50
CA LEU A 8 0.26 24.87 -15.27
C LEU A 8 1.63 24.18 -15.19
N VAL A 9 2.53 24.76 -14.40
CA VAL A 9 3.81 24.14 -14.03
C VAL A 9 3.52 22.87 -13.20
N PHE A 10 3.44 21.72 -13.87
CA PHE A 10 3.18 20.41 -13.23
C PHE A 10 4.24 19.39 -13.66
N PHE A 11 5.50 19.59 -13.26
CA PHE A 11 6.61 18.71 -13.65
C PHE A 11 7.57 18.27 -12.52
N ALA A 12 7.16 18.35 -11.25
CA ALA A 12 8.06 17.99 -10.13
C ALA A 12 7.99 16.52 -9.66
N PHE A 13 7.01 15.71 -10.10
CA PHE A 13 6.76 14.36 -9.54
C PHE A 13 6.96 13.18 -10.51
N LEU A 14 7.55 13.40 -11.69
CA LEU A 14 7.66 12.37 -12.74
C LEU A 14 9.05 11.73 -12.85
N ASN A 15 10.05 12.19 -12.10
CA ASN A 15 11.42 11.71 -12.27
C ASN A 15 11.67 10.44 -11.45
N ALA A 16 11.86 9.32 -12.14
CA ALA A 16 12.51 8.14 -11.59
C ALA A 16 13.99 8.45 -11.31
N LYS A 17 14.49 8.15 -10.11
CA LYS A 17 15.91 8.33 -9.78
C LYS A 17 16.35 7.42 -8.65
N VAL A 18 17.64 7.10 -8.62
CA VAL A 18 18.25 6.53 -7.41
C VAL A 18 18.68 7.68 -6.50
N VAL A 19 18.00 7.78 -5.36
CA VAL A 19 18.32 8.75 -4.33
C VAL A 19 19.42 8.17 -3.46
N THR A 20 20.54 8.89 -3.40
CA THR A 20 21.65 8.58 -2.48
C THR A 20 21.53 9.48 -1.26
N THR A 21 21.42 8.88 -0.08
CA THR A 21 21.39 9.58 1.20
C THR A 21 22.62 9.17 2.00
N SER A 22 23.43 10.15 2.37
CA SER A 22 24.62 9.95 3.20
C SER A 22 24.38 10.58 4.57
N THR A 23 24.48 9.78 5.62
CA THR A 23 24.37 10.26 7.00
C THR A 23 25.69 10.04 7.72
N THR A 24 26.27 11.11 8.25
CA THR A 24 27.52 11.05 9.03
C THR A 24 27.20 11.08 10.52
N LYS A 25 27.62 10.05 11.25
CA LYS A 25 27.63 10.03 12.71
C LYS A 25 29.05 10.28 13.22
N GLN A 26 29.13 10.87 14.41
CA GLN A 26 30.40 11.12 15.09
C GLN A 26 30.33 10.59 16.52
N ALA A 27 31.47 10.11 17.02
CA ALA A 27 31.64 9.76 18.41
C ALA A 27 33.01 10.25 18.88
N GLN A 28 33.06 10.77 20.10
CA GLN A 28 34.29 11.20 20.73
C GLN A 28 34.72 10.15 21.76
N GLY A 29 36.02 9.93 21.87
CA GLY A 29 36.60 9.08 22.90
C GLY A 29 37.84 9.71 23.51
N GLU A 30 38.15 9.30 24.73
CA GLU A 30 39.28 9.79 25.51
C GLU A 30 40.15 8.62 25.97
N GLY A 31 41.46 8.84 25.98
CA GLY A 31 42.42 7.79 26.30
C GLY A 31 43.70 8.32 26.93
N TYR A 32 44.14 7.65 27.98
CA TYR A 32 45.37 7.94 28.69
C TYR A 32 46.42 6.84 28.50
N GLY A 33 47.64 7.21 28.12
CA GLY A 33 48.74 6.27 27.90
C GLY A 33 50.10 6.88 28.23
N VAL A 34 51.07 6.03 28.56
CA VAL A 34 52.46 6.43 28.82
C VAL A 34 53.11 6.99 27.55
N THR A 35 52.71 6.46 26.38
CA THR A 35 53.09 7.01 25.07
C THR A 35 51.89 7.58 24.34
N TYR A 36 52.14 8.45 23.37
CA TYR A 36 51.11 9.04 22.52
C TYR A 36 50.31 7.97 21.76
N GLU A 37 50.99 6.95 21.23
CA GLU A 37 50.38 5.82 20.51
C GLU A 37 49.42 5.05 21.41
N GLN A 38 49.82 4.80 22.66
CA GLN A 38 48.98 4.11 23.64
C GLN A 38 47.74 4.94 24.02
N ALA A 39 47.92 6.25 24.19
CA ALA A 39 46.82 7.17 24.49
C ALA A 39 45.81 7.24 23.32
N VAL A 40 46.30 7.37 22.08
CA VAL A 40 45.49 7.35 20.85
C VAL A 40 44.75 6.02 20.71
N GLY A 41 45.42 4.89 20.89
CA GLY A 41 44.78 3.57 20.78
C GLY A 41 43.63 3.37 21.77
N LYS A 42 43.79 3.82 23.02
CA LYS A 42 42.71 3.79 24.03
C LYS A 42 41.59 4.77 23.73
N ALA A 43 41.91 5.98 23.27
CA ALA A 43 40.91 6.98 22.89
C ALA A 43 40.06 6.48 21.70
N LEU A 44 40.69 5.81 20.74
CA LEU A 44 40.01 5.17 19.62
C LEU A 44 39.14 4.01 20.09
N ALA A 45 39.62 3.17 21.01
CA ALA A 45 38.80 2.10 21.59
C ALA A 45 37.55 2.65 22.30
N ASP A 46 37.66 3.72 23.09
CA ASP A 46 36.52 4.40 23.73
C ASP A 46 35.55 4.98 22.67
N ALA A 47 36.07 5.71 21.67
CA ALA A 47 35.26 6.31 20.62
C ALA A 47 34.50 5.26 19.79
N ILE A 48 35.17 4.15 19.44
CA ILE A 48 34.60 3.02 18.71
C ILE A 48 33.53 2.34 19.54
N SER A 49 33.76 2.15 20.84
CA SER A 49 32.77 1.57 21.76
C SER A 49 31.48 2.38 21.77
N ARG A 50 31.60 3.72 21.78
CA ARG A 50 30.45 4.64 21.75
C ARG A 50 29.73 4.66 20.40
N MET A 51 30.45 4.48 19.29
CA MET A 51 29.88 4.49 17.92
C MET A 51 29.22 3.15 17.54
N TYR A 52 29.81 2.02 17.93
CA TYR A 52 29.44 0.68 17.45
C TYR A 52 28.91 -0.26 18.54
N GLY A 53 28.96 0.12 19.82
CA GLY A 53 28.57 -0.74 20.94
C GLY A 53 29.66 -1.72 21.39
N GLY A 54 29.47 -2.34 22.56
CA GLY A 54 30.53 -3.04 23.31
C GLY A 54 31.13 -4.31 22.68
N SER A 55 30.55 -4.86 21.61
CA SER A 55 31.09 -6.07 20.96
C SER A 55 32.37 -5.81 20.15
N LEU A 56 32.67 -4.55 19.81
CA LEU A 56 33.87 -4.19 19.05
C LEU A 56 35.07 -3.85 19.95
N SER A 57 34.82 -3.47 21.20
CA SER A 57 35.83 -3.08 22.20
C SER A 57 36.78 -4.21 22.62
N GLN A 58 36.35 -5.47 22.47
CA GLN A 58 37.13 -6.65 22.88
C GLN A 58 38.18 -7.07 21.85
N SER A 59 38.04 -6.67 20.58
CA SER A 59 38.99 -6.99 19.50
C SER A 59 40.05 -5.92 19.27
N THR A 60 39.97 -4.78 19.95
CA THR A 60 40.84 -3.61 19.72
C THR A 60 42.08 -3.60 20.60
N ASN A 61 42.82 -4.71 20.63
CA ASN A 61 44.23 -4.66 21.02
C ASN A 61 45.02 -4.19 19.80
N PHE A 62 44.93 -2.89 19.49
CA PHE A 62 45.63 -2.26 18.36
C PHE A 62 47.14 -2.46 18.52
N LYS A 63 47.68 -3.54 17.94
CA LYS A 63 49.11 -3.88 18.03
C LYS A 63 49.84 -3.14 16.91
N THR A 64 50.13 -1.86 17.13
CA THR A 64 51.00 -1.11 16.23
C THR A 64 52.42 -1.66 16.33
N LYS A 65 52.89 -2.37 15.30
CA LYS A 65 54.33 -2.66 15.14
C LYS A 65 55.03 -1.34 14.86
N SER A 66 55.58 -0.70 15.90
CA SER A 66 56.30 0.56 15.78
C SER A 66 57.60 0.39 15.00
N THR A 67 57.58 0.63 13.68
CA THR A 67 58.75 1.15 12.99
C THR A 67 58.73 2.67 13.17
N LYS A 68 59.60 3.16 14.07
CA LYS A 68 59.79 4.60 14.31
C LYS A 68 60.23 5.25 13.00
N ASP A 69 59.36 6.05 12.41
CA ASP A 69 59.79 7.03 11.41
C ASP A 69 59.25 8.42 11.78
N LYS A 70 60.06 9.44 11.53
CA LYS A 70 60.01 10.76 12.19
C LYS A 70 58.77 11.62 11.86
N ASN A 71 57.83 11.11 11.05
CA ASN A 71 56.75 11.92 10.45
C ASN A 71 55.32 11.53 10.86
N GLY A 72 55.08 10.55 11.73
CA GLY A 72 53.74 10.25 12.29
C GLY A 72 52.66 9.71 11.30
N GLN A 73 52.85 9.88 9.99
CA GLN A 73 51.89 9.49 8.94
C GLN A 73 51.65 7.96 8.86
N ASN A 74 52.67 7.16 9.19
CA ASN A 74 52.54 5.70 9.14
C ASN A 74 51.69 5.15 10.30
N LEU A 75 51.67 5.86 11.43
CA LEU A 75 50.86 5.51 12.60
C LEU A 75 49.36 5.72 12.33
N GLU A 76 49.01 6.87 11.75
CA GLU A 76 47.63 7.19 11.38
C GLU A 76 47.07 6.20 10.34
N LYS A 77 47.87 5.87 9.34
CA LYS A 77 47.51 4.84 8.34
C LYS A 77 47.29 3.48 8.99
N SER A 78 48.17 3.06 9.91
CA SER A 78 48.02 1.79 10.62
C SER A 78 46.74 1.72 11.44
N PHE A 79 46.41 2.78 12.18
CA PHE A 79 45.16 2.84 12.94
C PHE A 79 43.94 2.86 12.01
N ASN A 80 43.96 3.64 10.93
CA ASN A 80 42.87 3.67 9.96
C ASN A 80 42.61 2.28 9.34
N ASP A 81 43.66 1.55 8.96
CA ASP A 81 43.52 0.21 8.38
C ASP A 81 42.99 -0.80 9.40
N GLU A 82 43.46 -0.76 10.65
CA GLU A 82 43.01 -1.66 11.69
C GLU A 82 41.55 -1.37 12.11
N ILE A 83 41.16 -0.09 12.20
CA ILE A 83 39.77 0.29 12.47
C ILE A 83 38.87 -0.08 11.29
N ARG A 84 39.30 0.11 10.04
CA ARG A 84 38.53 -0.36 8.86
C ARG A 84 38.33 -1.87 8.89
N ARG A 85 39.34 -2.65 9.26
CA ARG A 85 39.21 -4.11 9.43
C ARG A 85 38.23 -4.47 10.54
N ALA A 86 38.40 -3.87 11.73
CA ALA A 86 37.53 -4.13 12.88
C ALA A 86 36.07 -3.76 12.56
N THR A 87 35.84 -2.63 11.89
CA THR A 87 34.50 -2.11 11.57
C THR A 87 33.93 -2.65 10.24
N LYS A 88 34.63 -3.60 9.58
CA LYS A 88 34.26 -4.16 8.27
C LYS A 88 34.00 -3.07 7.20
N GLY A 89 34.80 -2.01 7.22
CA GLY A 89 34.73 -0.90 6.28
C GLY A 89 33.70 0.19 6.61
N SER A 90 33.01 0.11 7.75
CA SER A 90 32.00 1.10 8.16
C SER A 90 32.58 2.32 8.92
N PHE A 91 33.88 2.58 8.77
CA PHE A 91 34.64 3.66 9.37
C PHE A 91 35.28 4.52 8.28
N ASP A 92 35.15 5.84 8.38
CA ASP A 92 35.72 6.76 7.40
C ASP A 92 37.16 7.13 7.79
N SER A 93 37.27 7.81 8.94
CA SER A 93 38.49 8.38 9.49
C SER A 93 38.33 8.72 10.98
N TYR A 94 39.47 8.96 11.63
CA TYR A 94 39.54 9.56 12.96
C TYR A 94 40.37 10.83 12.91
N GLU A 95 40.16 11.71 13.88
CA GLU A 95 40.90 12.94 14.04
C GLU A 95 41.24 13.14 15.52
N VAL A 96 42.49 13.49 15.79
CA VAL A 96 42.94 13.83 17.15
C VAL A 96 42.57 15.27 17.42
N ILE A 97 41.58 15.49 18.28
CA ILE A 97 41.03 16.81 18.61
C ILE A 97 41.65 17.43 19.86
N SER A 98 42.35 16.63 20.66
CA SER A 98 43.12 17.12 21.80
C SER A 98 44.31 16.21 22.09
N LYS A 99 45.45 16.82 22.41
CA LYS A 99 46.67 16.15 22.89
C LYS A 99 47.24 16.96 24.04
N ILE A 100 47.12 16.44 25.25
CA ILE A 100 47.66 17.06 26.47
C ILE A 100 48.78 16.17 26.98
N GLN A 101 49.99 16.73 27.08
CA GLN A 101 51.11 16.07 27.73
C GLN A 101 51.04 16.31 29.24
N THR A 102 51.17 15.24 30.01
CA THR A 102 51.20 15.22 31.48
C THR A 102 52.56 14.72 31.96
N ASN A 103 52.86 14.84 33.25
CA ASN A 103 54.14 14.40 33.82
C ASN A 103 54.41 12.90 33.57
N ASP A 104 53.35 12.09 33.52
CA ASP A 104 53.44 10.62 33.45
C ASP A 104 52.95 10.03 32.11
N GLY A 105 52.65 10.87 31.10
CA GLY A 105 52.17 10.39 29.80
C GLY A 105 51.33 11.40 29.01
N PHE A 106 50.42 10.91 28.19
CA PHE A 106 49.54 11.69 27.32
C PHE A 106 48.06 11.41 27.61
N ASN A 107 47.26 12.47 27.67
CA ASN A 107 45.80 12.39 27.55
C ASN A 107 45.39 12.87 26.15
N VAL A 108 44.68 12.02 25.41
CA VAL A 108 44.29 12.26 24.02
C VAL A 108 42.78 12.15 23.87
N LYS A 109 42.17 13.11 23.17
CA LYS A 109 40.79 13.02 22.69
C LYS A 109 40.77 12.84 21.19
N VAL A 110 39.95 11.92 20.73
CA VAL A 110 39.72 11.66 19.31
C VAL A 110 38.25 11.81 18.97
N VAL A 111 37.97 12.21 17.73
CA VAL A 111 36.65 12.07 17.12
C VAL A 111 36.76 11.06 15.99
N ILE A 112 35.83 10.11 15.93
CA ILE A 112 35.68 9.18 14.81
C ILE A 112 34.44 9.56 14.01
N LYS A 113 34.53 9.43 12.68
CA LYS A 113 33.45 9.73 11.74
C LYS A 113 33.01 8.45 11.02
N LYS A 114 31.71 8.27 10.89
CA LYS A 114 31.06 7.16 10.19
C LYS A 114 30.00 7.69 9.24
N THR A 115 30.24 7.58 7.94
CA THR A 115 29.30 7.93 6.90
C THR A 115 28.61 6.68 6.42
N THR A 116 27.29 6.62 6.60
CA THR A 116 26.46 5.55 6.02
C THR A 116 25.79 6.11 4.79
N THR A 117 26.14 5.57 3.63
CA THR A 117 25.51 5.89 2.35
C THR A 117 24.48 4.83 2.01
N THR A 118 23.22 5.23 1.89
CA THR A 118 22.13 4.37 1.43
C THR A 118 21.62 4.86 0.09
N LYS A 119 21.44 3.95 -0.86
CA LYS A 119 20.78 4.21 -2.13
C LYS A 119 19.40 3.57 -2.14
N LYS A 120 18.39 4.31 -2.61
CA LYS A 120 17.02 3.84 -2.79
C LYS A 120 16.50 4.29 -4.15
N TYR A 121 15.82 3.41 -4.88
CA TYR A 121 15.12 3.81 -6.09
C TYR A 121 13.82 4.54 -5.72
N GLN A 122 13.68 5.78 -6.17
CA GLN A 122 12.45 6.55 -6.10
C GLN A 122 11.64 6.24 -7.36
N ALA A 123 10.58 5.44 -7.20
CA ALA A 123 9.64 5.17 -8.28
C ALA A 123 8.87 6.47 -8.64
N PRO A 124 8.63 6.73 -9.93
CA PRO A 124 7.85 7.88 -10.37
C PRO A 124 6.36 7.69 -10.03
N GLY A 125 5.62 8.79 -9.92
CA GLY A 125 4.17 8.78 -9.69
C GLY A 125 3.78 8.87 -8.21
N LEU A 126 2.54 8.45 -7.91
CA LEU A 126 1.99 8.53 -6.55
C LEU A 126 2.64 7.47 -5.65
N SER A 127 2.99 7.85 -4.41
CA SER A 127 3.53 6.90 -3.45
C SER A 127 2.54 5.76 -3.18
N ALA A 128 3.09 4.54 -3.17
CA ALA A 128 2.38 3.33 -2.79
C ALA A 128 2.10 3.24 -1.28
N ASP A 129 2.84 3.99 -0.45
CA ASP A 129 2.88 3.79 1.02
C ASP A 129 1.54 4.07 1.72
N ASN A 130 0.69 4.89 1.11
CA ASN A 130 -0.60 5.29 1.69
C ASN A 130 -1.79 4.45 1.19
N ARG A 131 -1.53 3.38 0.41
CA ARG A 131 -2.57 2.51 -0.16
C ARG A 131 -2.29 1.07 0.21
N ARG A 132 -3.36 0.36 0.59
CA ARG A 132 -3.31 -1.10 0.72
C ARG A 132 -3.05 -1.73 -0.63
N SER A 133 -2.23 -2.76 -0.68
CA SER A 133 -1.98 -3.54 -1.89
C SER A 133 -2.99 -4.68 -2.03
N ILE A 134 -3.49 -4.92 -3.24
CA ILE A 134 -4.45 -5.99 -3.52
C ILE A 134 -4.06 -6.75 -4.79
N THR A 135 -4.25 -8.07 -4.76
CA THR A 135 -4.17 -8.92 -5.94
C THR A 135 -5.53 -9.57 -6.16
N VAL A 136 -5.93 -9.71 -7.43
CA VAL A 136 -7.17 -10.36 -7.84
C VAL A 136 -6.83 -11.68 -8.51
N PHE A 137 -7.50 -12.77 -8.13
CA PHE A 137 -7.40 -14.05 -8.81
C PHE A 137 -8.77 -14.60 -9.16
N ASP A 138 -8.88 -15.09 -10.40
CA ASP A 138 -9.93 -16.01 -10.80
C ASP A 138 -9.65 -17.42 -10.25
N SER A 139 -10.62 -17.95 -9.53
CA SER A 139 -10.62 -19.31 -8.96
C SER A 139 -11.76 -20.18 -9.52
N THR A 140 -12.32 -19.79 -10.67
CA THR A 140 -13.39 -20.52 -11.35
C THR A 140 -12.91 -21.94 -11.72
N PRO A 141 -13.49 -23.00 -11.12
CA PRO A 141 -13.01 -24.37 -11.35
C PRO A 141 -13.41 -24.91 -12.72
N ASP A 142 -14.55 -24.46 -13.24
CA ASP A 142 -15.11 -24.91 -14.51
C ASP A 142 -14.30 -24.37 -15.71
N ALA A 143 -13.72 -25.30 -16.47
CA ALA A 143 -12.91 -25.00 -17.65
C ALA A 143 -13.68 -24.19 -18.71
N ALA A 144 -14.98 -24.45 -18.88
CA ALA A 144 -15.80 -23.75 -19.86
C ALA A 144 -16.02 -22.27 -19.49
N LYS A 145 -15.89 -21.93 -18.21
CA LYS A 145 -16.12 -20.57 -17.68
C LYS A 145 -14.83 -19.74 -17.56
N ARG A 146 -13.64 -20.34 -17.68
CA ARG A 146 -12.36 -19.63 -17.51
C ARG A 146 -12.18 -18.42 -18.42
N GLY A 147 -12.67 -18.48 -19.66
CA GLY A 147 -12.62 -17.34 -20.58
C GLY A 147 -13.42 -16.13 -20.06
N ILE A 148 -14.56 -16.39 -19.41
CA ILE A 148 -15.39 -15.38 -18.76
C ILE A 148 -14.71 -14.88 -17.49
N GLY A 149 -14.14 -15.79 -16.69
CA GLY A 149 -13.41 -15.47 -15.47
C GLY A 149 -12.21 -14.55 -15.72
N SER A 150 -11.36 -14.87 -16.70
CA SER A 150 -10.24 -14.00 -17.11
C SER A 150 -10.71 -12.61 -17.58
N ALA A 151 -11.76 -12.55 -18.41
CA ALA A 151 -12.32 -11.27 -18.86
C ALA A 151 -12.89 -10.45 -17.69
N LEU A 152 -13.58 -11.10 -16.75
CA LEU A 152 -14.12 -10.47 -15.54
C LEU A 152 -13.00 -9.98 -14.60
N GLN A 153 -11.94 -10.77 -14.41
CA GLN A 153 -10.76 -10.38 -13.62
C GLN A 153 -10.19 -9.06 -14.12
N GLN A 154 -10.03 -8.90 -15.44
CA GLN A 154 -9.51 -7.66 -16.04
C GLN A 154 -10.41 -6.45 -15.76
N LYS A 155 -11.74 -6.63 -15.80
CA LYS A 155 -12.69 -5.55 -15.46
C LYS A 155 -12.64 -5.18 -13.98
N ILE A 156 -12.59 -6.17 -13.09
CA ILE A 156 -12.45 -5.93 -11.64
C ILE A 156 -11.13 -5.18 -11.35
N ILE A 157 -10.02 -5.60 -11.95
CA ILE A 157 -8.73 -4.91 -11.84
C ILE A 157 -8.84 -3.46 -12.32
N SER A 158 -9.51 -3.23 -13.46
CA SER A 158 -9.72 -1.87 -13.99
C SER A 158 -10.50 -0.99 -13.02
N ASP A 159 -11.59 -1.48 -12.46
CA ASP A 159 -12.43 -0.70 -11.54
C ASP A 159 -11.69 -0.41 -10.22
N LEU A 160 -10.95 -1.39 -9.68
CA LEU A 160 -10.10 -1.18 -8.50
C LEU A 160 -8.97 -0.19 -8.77
N LEU A 161 -8.35 -0.19 -9.95
CA LEU A 161 -7.34 0.80 -10.35
C LEU A 161 -7.95 2.21 -10.46
N GLN A 162 -9.11 2.33 -11.10
CA GLN A 162 -9.83 3.60 -11.28
C GLN A 162 -10.25 4.22 -9.93
N SER A 163 -10.55 3.39 -8.94
CA SER A 163 -10.84 3.84 -7.57
C SER A 163 -9.68 4.61 -6.92
N ARG A 164 -8.43 4.30 -7.32
CA ARG A 164 -7.19 4.81 -6.72
C ARG A 164 -7.06 4.56 -5.21
N LYS A 165 -7.81 3.61 -4.65
CA LYS A 165 -7.76 3.25 -3.23
C LYS A 165 -6.77 2.12 -2.92
N PHE A 166 -6.39 1.35 -3.94
CA PHE A 166 -5.47 0.23 -3.81
C PHE A 166 -4.23 0.39 -4.70
N ASN A 167 -3.13 -0.24 -4.30
CA ASN A 167 -2.07 -0.65 -5.21
C ASN A 167 -2.47 -2.01 -5.78
N VAL A 168 -3.06 -2.04 -6.97
CA VAL A 168 -3.44 -3.31 -7.61
C VAL A 168 -2.20 -3.95 -8.20
N LEU A 169 -1.85 -5.14 -7.73
CA LEU A 169 -0.61 -5.83 -8.10
C LEU A 169 -0.88 -6.88 -9.15
N ASP A 170 -0.09 -6.84 -10.22
CA ASP A 170 -0.06 -7.86 -11.26
C ASP A 170 0.67 -9.12 -10.78
N ARG A 171 0.09 -10.29 -11.06
CA ARG A 171 0.68 -11.61 -10.80
C ARG A 171 0.66 -12.53 -12.02
N ASP A 172 0.04 -12.12 -13.12
CA ASP A 172 -0.16 -12.96 -14.30
C ASP A 172 0.99 -12.82 -15.30
N SER A 173 1.79 -11.75 -15.21
CA SER A 173 2.88 -11.43 -16.16
C SER A 173 4.28 -11.86 -15.70
N SER A 174 4.39 -12.86 -14.81
CA SER A 174 5.66 -13.22 -14.13
C SER A 174 6.84 -13.49 -15.06
N GLY A 175 6.59 -14.10 -16.23
CA GLY A 175 7.62 -14.36 -17.24
C GLY A 175 8.33 -13.10 -17.72
N TYR A 176 7.58 -12.02 -17.99
CA TYR A 176 8.15 -10.74 -18.42
C TYR A 176 8.98 -10.07 -17.33
N TYR A 177 8.57 -10.18 -16.06
CA TYR A 177 9.35 -9.66 -14.92
C TYR A 177 10.69 -10.39 -14.76
N GLU A 178 10.71 -11.71 -14.92
CA GLU A 178 11.96 -12.47 -14.80
C GLU A 178 12.92 -12.18 -15.97
N MET A 179 12.41 -11.92 -17.18
CA MET A 179 13.24 -11.46 -18.30
C MET A 179 13.93 -10.11 -18.00
N GLU A 180 13.19 -9.11 -17.52
CA GLU A 180 13.76 -7.79 -17.20
C GLU A 180 14.73 -7.85 -16.01
N LYS A 181 14.41 -8.67 -15.01
CA LYS A 181 15.30 -8.93 -13.87
C LYS A 181 16.59 -9.63 -14.28
N ALA A 182 16.56 -10.48 -15.30
CA ALA A 182 17.76 -11.07 -15.88
C ALA A 182 18.62 -10.01 -16.57
N LEU A 183 18.02 -9.07 -17.32
CA LEU A 183 18.73 -7.94 -17.93
C LEU A 183 19.40 -7.04 -16.88
N ILE A 184 18.71 -6.72 -15.78
CA ILE A 184 19.30 -5.95 -14.67
C ILE A 184 20.50 -6.67 -14.03
N LYS A 185 20.54 -8.01 -14.11
CA LYS A 185 21.60 -8.86 -13.54
C LYS A 185 22.71 -9.24 -14.52
N SER A 186 22.54 -9.03 -15.83
CA SER A 186 23.49 -9.49 -16.85
C SER A 186 24.81 -8.69 -16.86
N GLY A 187 24.82 -7.51 -16.25
CA GLY A 187 25.93 -6.56 -16.30
C GLY A 187 25.80 -5.51 -17.42
N ASP A 188 24.83 -5.67 -18.33
CA ASP A 188 24.55 -4.70 -19.39
C ASP A 188 23.77 -3.48 -18.88
N ALA A 189 22.97 -3.67 -17.83
CA ALA A 189 22.24 -2.59 -17.18
C ALA A 189 23.18 -1.72 -16.32
N ALA A 190 22.87 -0.43 -16.21
CA ALA A 190 23.60 0.46 -15.30
C ALA A 190 23.55 -0.08 -13.86
N SER A 191 24.66 -0.01 -13.12
CA SER A 191 24.78 -0.63 -11.79
C SER A 191 23.71 -0.21 -10.77
N ASP A 192 23.20 1.02 -10.89
CA ASP A 192 22.15 1.56 -10.03
C ASP A 192 20.73 1.04 -10.38
N GLU A 193 20.54 0.37 -11.51
CA GLU A 193 19.28 -0.28 -11.89
C GLU A 193 18.88 -1.40 -10.91
N VAL A 194 19.86 -2.04 -10.25
CA VAL A 194 19.62 -3.08 -9.23
C VAL A 194 18.72 -2.60 -8.09
N TYR A 195 18.68 -1.29 -7.81
CA TYR A 195 17.83 -0.72 -6.77
C TYR A 195 16.34 -0.79 -7.11
N LYS A 196 15.95 -0.89 -8.39
CA LYS A 196 14.54 -1.11 -8.79
C LYS A 196 13.98 -2.42 -8.22
N LEU A 197 14.83 -3.45 -8.09
CA LEU A 197 14.45 -4.76 -7.56
C LEU A 197 14.07 -4.73 -6.07
N LYS A 198 14.44 -3.67 -5.34
CA LYS A 198 14.08 -3.48 -3.92
C LYS A 198 12.72 -2.80 -3.71
N ASN A 199 12.01 -2.47 -4.79
CA ASN A 199 10.73 -1.76 -4.74
C ASN A 199 9.50 -2.65 -5.00
N VAL A 200 9.67 -3.97 -5.10
CA VAL A 200 8.54 -4.88 -5.34
C VAL A 200 7.58 -4.88 -4.14
N LEU A 201 6.30 -4.67 -4.43
CA LEU A 201 5.25 -4.66 -3.40
C LEU A 201 4.74 -6.09 -3.13
N ALA A 202 4.49 -6.37 -1.84
CA ALA A 202 3.72 -7.53 -1.40
C ALA A 202 2.24 -7.16 -1.30
N THR A 203 1.35 -8.15 -1.46
CA THR A 203 -0.08 -7.90 -1.34
C THR A 203 -0.51 -7.87 0.13
N ASP A 204 -1.36 -6.92 0.51
CA ASP A 204 -2.02 -6.93 1.82
C ASP A 204 -3.30 -7.77 1.76
N TYR A 205 -4.02 -7.67 0.64
CA TYR A 205 -5.29 -8.36 0.41
C TYR A 205 -5.24 -9.24 -0.83
N ILE A 206 -5.95 -10.36 -0.76
CA ILE A 206 -6.20 -11.23 -1.90
C ILE A 206 -7.70 -11.22 -2.15
N LEU A 207 -8.14 -10.74 -3.31
CA LEU A 207 -9.48 -10.95 -3.81
C LEU A 207 -9.50 -12.25 -4.61
N LEU A 208 -10.26 -13.22 -4.13
CA LEU A 208 -10.59 -14.42 -4.88
C LEU A 208 -12.03 -14.31 -5.35
N PHE A 209 -12.29 -14.60 -6.62
CA PHE A 209 -13.64 -14.78 -7.11
C PHE A 209 -13.77 -16.05 -7.94
N SER A 210 -14.97 -16.57 -8.08
CA SER A 210 -15.28 -17.71 -8.93
C SER A 210 -16.69 -17.59 -9.49
N ILE A 211 -16.84 -17.89 -10.78
CA ILE A 211 -18.16 -17.95 -11.42
C ILE A 211 -18.77 -19.31 -11.11
N SER A 212 -19.63 -19.36 -10.09
CA SER A 212 -20.29 -20.59 -9.65
C SER A 212 -21.47 -20.97 -10.54
N GLY A 213 -22.23 -19.99 -11.04
CA GLY A 213 -23.44 -20.23 -11.85
C GLY A 213 -23.52 -19.38 -13.11
N LEU A 214 -24.00 -19.99 -14.20
CA LEU A 214 -24.36 -19.32 -15.46
C LEU A 214 -25.58 -20.01 -16.04
N GLU A 215 -26.72 -19.33 -16.05
CA GLU A 215 -27.98 -19.86 -16.59
C GLU A 215 -28.54 -18.91 -17.65
N GLY A 216 -28.71 -19.39 -18.88
CA GLY A 216 -29.24 -18.60 -19.99
C GLY A 216 -30.71 -18.90 -20.27
N LYS A 217 -31.51 -17.84 -20.49
CA LYS A 217 -32.88 -17.91 -21.02
C LYS A 217 -33.01 -17.00 -22.23
N GLN A 218 -33.37 -17.58 -23.37
CA GLN A 218 -33.67 -16.81 -24.58
C GLN A 218 -35.16 -16.41 -24.57
N LYS A 219 -35.43 -15.12 -24.75
CA LYS A 219 -36.78 -14.56 -24.88
C LYS A 219 -36.93 -13.95 -26.26
N THR A 220 -37.92 -14.40 -27.03
CA THR A 220 -38.24 -13.82 -28.34
C THR A 220 -39.41 -12.87 -28.22
N SER A 221 -39.27 -11.65 -28.73
CA SER A 221 -40.35 -10.66 -28.75
C SER A 221 -41.39 -11.07 -29.81
N ASN A 222 -42.61 -11.34 -29.37
CA ASN A 222 -43.72 -11.68 -30.27
C ASN A 222 -44.13 -10.53 -31.21
N LEU A 223 -43.79 -9.27 -30.87
CA LEU A 223 -44.10 -8.10 -31.71
C LEU A 223 -43.01 -7.75 -32.73
N THR A 224 -41.75 -8.05 -32.44
CA THR A 224 -40.62 -7.61 -33.28
C THR A 224 -39.83 -8.76 -33.89
N GLY A 225 -40.09 -10.00 -33.48
CA GLY A 225 -39.31 -11.19 -33.83
C GLY A 225 -37.89 -11.20 -33.25
N LYS A 226 -37.47 -10.16 -32.53
CA LYS A 226 -36.10 -10.06 -31.98
C LYS A 226 -35.95 -10.96 -30.77
N SER A 227 -34.90 -11.80 -30.79
CA SER A 227 -34.47 -12.60 -29.65
C SER A 227 -33.56 -11.80 -28.73
N LYS A 228 -33.76 -11.94 -27.43
CA LYS A 228 -32.92 -11.38 -26.38
C LYS A 228 -32.50 -12.50 -25.45
N THR A 229 -31.19 -12.69 -25.28
CA THR A 229 -30.65 -13.70 -24.37
C THR A 229 -30.40 -13.04 -23.02
N GLU A 230 -31.10 -13.49 -22.00
CA GLU A 230 -30.90 -13.08 -20.61
C GLU A 230 -30.09 -14.17 -19.92
N ILE A 231 -28.97 -13.81 -19.30
CA ILE A 231 -28.15 -14.76 -18.53
C ILE A 231 -28.15 -14.32 -17.08
N GLU A 232 -28.45 -15.26 -16.18
CA GLU A 232 -28.22 -15.13 -14.74
C GLU A 232 -26.80 -15.60 -14.42
N VAL A 233 -25.99 -14.70 -13.87
CA VAL A 233 -24.60 -14.93 -13.50
C VAL A 233 -24.50 -14.93 -11.99
N ILE A 234 -23.92 -16.00 -11.43
CA ILE A 234 -23.62 -16.13 -10.01
C ILE A 234 -22.11 -16.12 -9.82
N VAL A 235 -21.62 -15.16 -9.04
CA VAL A 235 -20.21 -14.99 -8.72
C VAL A 235 -20.02 -14.98 -7.21
N ASP A 236 -19.26 -15.95 -6.71
CA ASP A 236 -18.80 -15.96 -5.33
C ASP A 236 -17.47 -15.23 -5.24
N TYR A 237 -17.30 -14.36 -4.24
CA TYR A 237 -16.05 -13.64 -4.07
C TYR A 237 -15.77 -13.32 -2.61
N ARG A 238 -14.48 -13.30 -2.28
CA ARG A 238 -13.99 -13.10 -0.92
C ARG A 238 -12.67 -12.35 -0.90
N VAL A 239 -12.46 -11.56 0.14
CA VAL A 239 -11.23 -10.82 0.39
C VAL A 239 -10.54 -11.40 1.62
N LEU A 240 -9.29 -11.84 1.44
CA LEU A 240 -8.44 -12.39 2.49
C LEU A 240 -7.36 -11.38 2.88
N LEU A 241 -7.07 -11.28 4.18
CA LEU A 241 -5.89 -10.58 4.68
C LEU A 241 -4.67 -11.51 4.57
N PHE A 242 -3.71 -11.19 3.72
CA PHE A 242 -2.57 -12.06 3.39
C PHE A 242 -1.77 -12.47 4.64
N ALA A 243 -1.50 -11.52 5.54
CA ALA A 243 -0.69 -11.74 6.74
C ALA A 243 -1.27 -12.78 7.72
N THR A 244 -2.59 -12.95 7.75
CA THR A 244 -3.28 -13.83 8.72
C THR A 244 -4.11 -14.93 8.07
N ARG A 245 -4.27 -14.90 6.74
CA ARG A 245 -5.17 -15.77 5.97
C ARG A 245 -6.65 -15.67 6.36
N GLN A 246 -7.03 -14.68 7.16
CA GLN A 246 -8.42 -14.48 7.56
C GLN A 246 -9.23 -13.94 6.39
N ILE A 247 -10.41 -14.52 6.15
CA ILE A 247 -11.42 -13.94 5.27
C ILE A 247 -11.99 -12.72 5.99
N LYS A 248 -11.82 -11.53 5.41
CA LYS A 248 -12.32 -10.26 5.95
C LYS A 248 -13.65 -9.85 5.34
N PHE A 249 -13.96 -10.36 4.17
CA PHE A 249 -15.21 -10.10 3.48
C PHE A 249 -15.52 -11.28 2.55
N SER A 250 -16.78 -11.66 2.43
CA SER A 250 -17.26 -12.66 1.48
C SER A 250 -18.67 -12.29 1.08
N ASN A 251 -19.01 -12.49 -0.20
CA ASN A 251 -20.36 -12.27 -0.69
C ASN A 251 -20.60 -13.11 -1.96
N THR A 252 -21.87 -13.26 -2.32
CA THR A 252 -22.32 -13.90 -3.56
C THR A 252 -23.15 -12.90 -4.34
N LEU A 253 -22.72 -12.60 -5.56
CA LEU A 253 -23.47 -11.78 -6.49
C LEU A 253 -24.30 -12.68 -7.40
N SER A 254 -25.62 -12.53 -7.40
CA SER A 254 -26.49 -13.01 -8.48
C SER A 254 -27.00 -11.82 -9.29
N MET A 255 -26.76 -11.83 -10.61
CA MET A 255 -27.15 -10.74 -11.50
C MET A 255 -27.65 -11.27 -12.84
N LYS A 256 -28.80 -10.75 -13.29
CA LYS A 256 -29.31 -10.98 -14.64
C LYS A 256 -28.77 -9.93 -15.60
N VAL A 257 -28.07 -10.37 -16.62
CA VAL A 257 -27.50 -9.52 -17.67
C VAL A 257 -28.16 -9.83 -19.01
N ASN A 258 -28.45 -8.76 -19.76
CA ASN A 258 -28.97 -8.90 -21.12
C ASN A 258 -27.79 -8.96 -22.08
N LEU A 259 -27.74 -10.01 -22.88
CA LEU A 259 -26.74 -10.13 -23.91
C LEU A 259 -27.24 -9.55 -25.24
N LYS A 260 -26.37 -8.78 -25.90
CA LYS A 260 -26.55 -8.38 -27.30
C LYS A 260 -26.09 -9.49 -28.26
N ASP A 261 -25.03 -10.21 -27.88
CA ASP A 261 -24.42 -11.31 -28.61
C ASP A 261 -24.43 -12.60 -27.77
N ASN A 262 -24.37 -13.79 -28.36
CA ASN A 262 -24.54 -15.06 -27.63
C ASN A 262 -23.41 -15.43 -26.63
N SER A 263 -22.36 -14.61 -26.47
CA SER A 263 -21.24 -14.89 -25.56
C SER A 263 -21.08 -13.83 -24.47
N LEU A 264 -21.10 -14.27 -23.21
CA LEU A 264 -20.82 -13.40 -22.06
C LEU A 264 -19.36 -12.92 -22.02
N SER A 265 -18.40 -13.75 -22.44
CA SER A 265 -16.97 -13.38 -22.41
C SER A 265 -16.64 -12.26 -23.39
N ALA A 266 -17.44 -12.09 -24.45
CA ALA A 266 -17.31 -11.01 -25.43
C ALA A 266 -18.21 -9.81 -25.10
N ASN A 267 -19.10 -9.92 -24.11
CA ASN A 267 -20.03 -8.85 -23.76
C ASN A 267 -19.44 -7.92 -22.71
N GLU A 268 -18.69 -6.93 -23.21
CA GLU A 268 -18.04 -5.87 -22.44
C GLU A 268 -18.98 -5.14 -21.47
N THR A 269 -20.22 -4.88 -21.88
CA THR A 269 -21.18 -4.14 -21.03
C THR A 269 -21.62 -4.98 -19.84
N ALA A 270 -21.97 -6.25 -20.08
CA ALA A 270 -22.39 -7.17 -19.03
C ALA A 270 -21.25 -7.44 -18.02
N LEU A 271 -20.04 -7.71 -18.52
CA LEU A 271 -18.87 -7.93 -17.66
C LEU A 271 -18.54 -6.70 -16.81
N LYS A 272 -18.64 -5.49 -17.41
CA LYS A 272 -18.43 -4.24 -16.67
C LYS A 272 -19.48 -4.01 -15.59
N GLN A 273 -20.75 -4.37 -15.83
CA GLN A 273 -21.80 -4.29 -14.80
C GLN A 273 -21.51 -5.20 -13.61
N ILE A 274 -21.12 -6.45 -13.88
CA ILE A 274 -20.76 -7.44 -12.85
C ILE A 274 -19.52 -6.97 -12.07
N ALA A 275 -18.47 -6.54 -12.77
CA ALA A 275 -17.23 -6.05 -12.17
C ALA A 275 -17.45 -4.82 -11.29
N ASN A 276 -18.19 -3.81 -11.79
CA ASN A 276 -18.52 -2.61 -11.03
C ASN A 276 -19.20 -2.96 -9.71
N ARG A 277 -20.08 -3.98 -9.70
CA ARG A 277 -20.77 -4.41 -8.50
C ARG A 277 -19.82 -5.05 -7.50
N ILE A 278 -19.00 -6.00 -7.94
CA ILE A 278 -18.01 -6.68 -7.09
C ILE A 278 -17.00 -5.66 -6.53
N ALA A 279 -16.42 -4.82 -7.39
CA ALA A 279 -15.46 -3.80 -6.98
C ALA A 279 -16.09 -2.77 -6.04
N GLY A 280 -17.34 -2.37 -6.28
CA GLY A 280 -18.11 -1.47 -5.41
C GLY A 280 -18.33 -2.05 -4.02
N ASP A 281 -18.73 -3.32 -3.93
CA ASP A 281 -18.93 -4.02 -2.64
C ASP A 281 -17.62 -4.09 -1.85
N ILE A 282 -16.50 -4.41 -2.51
CA ILE A 282 -15.16 -4.47 -1.89
C ILE A 282 -14.70 -3.08 -1.44
N LEU A 283 -14.88 -2.06 -2.29
CA LEU A 283 -14.51 -0.68 -1.97
C LEU A 283 -15.32 -0.18 -0.78
N ASN A 284 -16.63 -0.44 -0.73
CA ASN A 284 -17.47 0.00 0.38
C ASN A 284 -17.13 -0.74 1.69
N ALA A 285 -16.74 -2.01 1.62
CA ALA A 285 -16.33 -2.77 2.80
C ALA A 285 -14.98 -2.29 3.38
N ILE A 286 -14.01 -1.92 2.54
CA ILE A 286 -12.64 -1.57 2.96
C ILE A 286 -12.45 -0.06 3.11
N TYR A 287 -13.06 0.72 2.23
CA TYR A 287 -13.01 2.17 2.14
C TYR A 287 -14.40 2.77 1.97
N PRO A 288 -15.25 2.76 3.01
CA PRO A 288 -16.57 3.38 2.97
C PRO A 288 -16.50 4.79 2.39
N LEU A 289 -17.49 5.15 1.56
CA LEU A 289 -17.57 6.48 0.94
C LEU A 289 -17.64 7.55 2.03
N LYS A 290 -16.69 8.49 2.02
CA LYS A 290 -16.60 9.56 3.01
C LYS A 290 -16.60 10.92 2.34
N VAL A 291 -17.26 11.87 2.99
CA VAL A 291 -17.23 13.28 2.61
C VAL A 291 -15.82 13.82 2.79
N ALA A 292 -15.22 14.30 1.69
CA ALA A 292 -13.86 14.82 1.66
C ALA A 292 -13.80 16.33 1.94
N SER A 293 -14.79 17.09 1.45
CA SER A 293 -14.96 18.52 1.72
C SER A 293 -16.44 18.90 1.67
N VAL A 294 -16.80 20.00 2.32
CA VAL A 294 -18.10 20.67 2.20
C VAL A 294 -17.84 22.16 2.04
N GLU A 295 -18.11 22.70 0.86
CA GLU A 295 -17.85 24.10 0.49
C GLU A 295 -19.09 24.69 -0.16
N ASN A 296 -19.58 25.83 0.32
CA ASN A 296 -20.76 26.50 -0.25
C ASN A 296 -21.99 25.59 -0.42
N ASN A 297 -22.23 24.69 0.56
CA ASN A 297 -23.30 23.68 0.51
C ASN A 297 -23.17 22.62 -0.62
N GLU A 298 -22.00 22.55 -1.27
CA GLU A 298 -21.60 21.49 -2.18
C GLU A 298 -20.69 20.50 -1.44
N VAL A 299 -21.10 19.23 -1.42
CA VAL A 299 -20.37 18.12 -0.81
C VAL A 299 -19.43 17.52 -1.84
N VAL A 300 -18.18 17.30 -1.49
CA VAL A 300 -17.15 16.76 -2.38
C VAL A 300 -16.69 15.38 -1.92
N PHE A 301 -16.64 14.44 -2.86
CA PHE A 301 -16.07 13.10 -2.65
C PHE A 301 -14.75 12.94 -3.40
N SER A 302 -13.79 12.24 -2.79
CA SER A 302 -12.49 11.94 -3.38
C SER A 302 -12.53 10.76 -4.38
N GLN A 303 -13.65 10.56 -5.07
CA GLN A 303 -13.85 9.48 -6.04
C GLN A 303 -14.92 9.87 -7.07
N SER A 304 -14.91 9.18 -8.20
CA SER A 304 -15.94 9.30 -9.24
C SER A 304 -17.18 8.48 -8.84
N LEU A 305 -18.35 9.12 -8.84
CA LEU A 305 -19.67 8.56 -8.56
C LEU A 305 -20.59 8.87 -9.76
N ASN A 306 -21.70 8.15 -9.92
CA ASN A 306 -22.59 8.45 -11.03
C ASN A 306 -23.42 9.70 -10.73
N GLN A 307 -23.53 10.58 -11.71
CA GLN A 307 -24.39 11.75 -11.62
C GLN A 307 -25.86 11.32 -11.45
N GLY A 308 -26.58 11.98 -10.56
CA GLY A 308 -27.96 11.65 -10.19
C GLY A 308 -28.10 10.60 -9.09
N ASP A 309 -27.02 9.93 -8.67
CA ASP A 309 -27.08 9.01 -7.55
C ASP A 309 -27.41 9.77 -6.25
N ILE A 310 -28.26 9.18 -5.42
CA ILE A 310 -28.67 9.74 -4.12
C ILE A 310 -28.01 8.93 -3.00
N TYR A 311 -27.49 9.62 -1.99
CA TYR A 311 -26.89 8.98 -0.81
C TYR A 311 -27.47 9.57 0.48
N GLU A 312 -27.59 8.71 1.49
CA GLU A 312 -27.78 9.11 2.88
C GLU A 312 -26.43 9.18 3.58
N CYS A 313 -26.18 10.25 4.31
CA CYS A 313 -24.94 10.48 5.04
C CYS A 313 -25.16 10.38 6.55
N PHE A 314 -24.14 9.88 7.25
CA PHE A 314 -24.16 9.56 8.67
C PHE A 314 -22.88 10.04 9.36
N ALA A 315 -23.05 10.68 10.52
CA ALA A 315 -21.95 11.00 11.42
C ALA A 315 -21.57 9.75 12.23
N LEU A 316 -20.26 9.50 12.38
CA LEU A 316 -19.73 8.41 13.19
C LEU A 316 -19.53 8.85 14.64
N GLY A 317 -20.33 8.30 15.53
CA GLY A 317 -20.26 8.48 16.98
C GLY A 317 -19.28 7.53 17.66
N LYS A 318 -19.61 7.07 18.87
CA LYS A 318 -18.76 6.20 19.71
C LYS A 318 -18.56 4.83 19.06
N VAL A 319 -17.38 4.23 19.29
CA VAL A 319 -17.10 2.83 18.91
C VAL A 319 -17.95 1.90 19.77
N ILE A 320 -18.63 0.96 19.11
CA ILE A 320 -19.32 -0.14 19.76
C ILE A 320 -18.38 -1.33 19.78
N LYS A 321 -18.19 -1.89 20.97
CA LYS A 321 -17.43 -3.13 21.17
C LYS A 321 -18.36 -4.25 21.53
N ASP A 322 -18.10 -5.42 20.97
CA ASP A 322 -18.81 -6.63 21.37
C ASP A 322 -18.58 -6.94 22.85
N ALA A 323 -19.63 -7.34 23.55
CA ALA A 323 -19.57 -7.58 24.98
C ALA A 323 -18.69 -8.79 25.35
N TYR A 324 -18.57 -9.77 24.46
CA TYR A 324 -17.84 -11.02 24.67
C TYR A 324 -16.43 -10.95 24.09
N THR A 325 -16.29 -10.62 22.80
CA THR A 325 -15.00 -10.64 22.10
C THR A 325 -14.16 -9.39 22.36
N LYS A 326 -14.80 -8.30 22.85
CA LYS A 326 -14.20 -6.96 23.01
C LYS A 326 -13.70 -6.35 21.70
N GLU A 327 -13.98 -6.99 20.56
CA GLU A 327 -13.66 -6.48 19.24
C GLU A 327 -14.54 -5.28 18.89
N ASN A 328 -14.03 -4.41 18.03
CA ASN A 328 -14.81 -3.27 17.54
C ASN A 328 -15.83 -3.77 16.50
N THR A 329 -17.11 -3.79 16.87
CA THR A 329 -18.22 -4.22 15.99
C THR A 329 -18.63 -3.10 15.02
N GLY A 330 -18.46 -1.85 15.43
CA GLY A 330 -18.85 -0.72 14.59
C GLY A 330 -18.80 0.61 15.35
N ARG A 331 -19.53 1.60 14.85
CA ARG A 331 -19.72 2.88 15.53
C ARG A 331 -21.20 3.24 15.50
N VAL A 332 -21.66 3.98 16.51
CA VAL A 332 -23.01 4.59 16.46
C VAL A 332 -23.07 5.51 15.25
N GLU A 333 -24.11 5.37 14.45
CA GLU A 333 -24.34 6.22 13.29
C GLU A 333 -25.58 7.07 13.50
N SER A 334 -25.50 8.35 13.13
CA SER A 334 -26.62 9.28 13.20
C SER A 334 -26.77 9.94 11.85
N LYS A 335 -27.94 9.81 11.23
CA LYS A 335 -28.23 10.41 9.92
C LYS A 335 -28.01 11.93 10.01
N THR A 336 -27.13 12.44 9.16
CA THR A 336 -26.83 13.88 9.07
C THR A 336 -27.55 14.53 7.91
N GLY A 337 -27.82 13.81 6.84
CA GLY A 337 -28.53 14.34 5.69
C GLY A 337 -28.62 13.40 4.50
N SER A 338 -29.18 13.93 3.42
CA SER A 338 -29.29 13.28 2.12
C SER A 338 -28.64 14.17 1.06
N ILE A 339 -28.00 13.57 0.07
CA ILE A 339 -27.29 14.28 -1.00
C ILE A 339 -27.58 13.68 -2.37
N GLU A 340 -27.44 14.47 -3.43
CA GLU A 340 -27.57 14.03 -4.82
C GLU A 340 -26.34 14.46 -5.61
N ILE A 341 -25.70 13.53 -6.33
CA ILE A 341 -24.52 13.83 -7.16
C ILE A 341 -24.91 14.72 -8.34
N THR A 342 -24.37 15.94 -8.39
CA THR A 342 -24.71 16.95 -9.41
C THR A 342 -23.75 16.94 -10.58
N ARG A 343 -22.46 16.66 -10.34
CA ARG A 343 -21.43 16.59 -11.37
C ARG A 343 -20.28 15.69 -10.95
N THR A 344 -19.67 15.06 -11.94
CA THR A 344 -18.56 14.13 -11.73
C THR A 344 -17.38 14.49 -12.62
N SER A 345 -16.18 14.36 -12.06
CA SER A 345 -14.91 14.45 -12.75
C SER A 345 -14.13 13.13 -12.58
N PRO A 346 -13.03 12.90 -13.31
CA PRO A 346 -12.27 11.64 -13.18
C PRO A 346 -11.67 11.34 -11.80
N LYS A 347 -11.70 12.30 -10.86
CA LYS A 347 -11.11 12.16 -9.51
C LYS A 347 -12.05 12.54 -8.38
N LEU A 348 -13.02 13.41 -8.66
CA LEU A 348 -13.89 14.02 -7.67
C LEU A 348 -15.33 13.95 -8.15
N SER A 349 -16.26 13.80 -7.20
CA SER A 349 -17.68 14.00 -7.43
C SER A 349 -18.19 15.08 -6.51
N TYR A 350 -19.16 15.82 -6.99
CA TYR A 350 -19.75 16.93 -6.29
C TYR A 350 -21.24 16.67 -6.15
N ALA A 351 -21.79 17.00 -4.99
CA ALA A 351 -23.16 16.71 -4.65
C ALA A 351 -23.80 17.90 -3.95
N LYS A 352 -25.09 18.11 -4.19
CA LYS A 352 -25.89 19.07 -3.42
C LYS A 352 -26.50 18.36 -2.22
N ILE A 353 -26.61 19.06 -1.10
CA ILE A 353 -27.37 18.59 0.06
C ILE A 353 -28.85 18.78 -0.24
N THR A 354 -29.61 17.68 -0.23
CA THR A 354 -31.07 17.69 -0.43
C THR A 354 -31.83 17.73 0.89
N GLU A 355 -31.23 17.24 1.97
CA GLU A 355 -31.81 17.20 3.31
C GLU A 355 -30.72 17.27 4.37
N GLY A 356 -30.96 17.95 5.50
CA GLY A 356 -30.09 17.92 6.66
C GLY A 356 -28.82 18.77 6.55
N SER A 357 -27.78 18.39 7.31
CA SER A 357 -26.50 19.10 7.40
C SER A 357 -25.32 18.12 7.44
N VAL A 358 -24.80 17.84 6.25
CA VAL A 358 -23.67 16.92 6.03
C VAL A 358 -22.34 17.59 6.32
N LYS A 359 -21.40 16.87 6.95
CA LYS A 359 -20.09 17.38 7.37
C LYS A 359 -18.93 16.56 6.81
N VAL A 360 -17.74 17.15 6.80
CA VAL A 360 -16.50 16.46 6.44
C VAL A 360 -16.30 15.25 7.35
N GLY A 361 -16.02 14.09 6.75
CA GLY A 361 -15.83 12.83 7.47
C GLY A 361 -17.08 11.97 7.64
N ASP A 362 -18.29 12.50 7.36
CA ASP A 362 -19.52 11.69 7.33
C ASP A 362 -19.37 10.55 6.32
N ILE A 363 -19.91 9.37 6.66
CA ILE A 363 -19.99 8.23 5.75
C ILE A 363 -21.30 8.33 4.98
N CYS A 364 -21.27 8.16 3.68
CA CYS A 364 -22.48 8.17 2.85
C CYS A 364 -22.73 6.80 2.21
N ARG A 365 -24.00 6.37 2.20
CA ARG A 365 -24.46 5.12 1.59
C ARG A 365 -25.52 5.40 0.54
N PRO A 366 -25.51 4.69 -0.59
CA PRO A 366 -26.51 4.91 -1.64
C PRO A 366 -27.91 4.57 -1.12
N LEU A 367 -28.87 5.44 -1.43
CA LEU A 367 -30.27 5.22 -1.08
C LEU A 367 -30.85 4.10 -1.96
N ILE A 368 -31.34 3.03 -1.34
CA ILE A 368 -31.91 1.89 -2.06
C ILE A 368 -33.24 2.34 -2.70
N GLY A 369 -33.26 2.49 -4.04
CA GLY A 369 -34.50 2.75 -4.80
C GLY A 369 -34.40 3.74 -5.96
N SER A 370 -33.31 4.50 -6.10
CA SER A 370 -33.13 5.40 -7.25
C SER A 370 -32.65 4.63 -8.48
N ASN A 371 -33.60 4.19 -9.34
CA ASN A 371 -33.56 3.83 -10.79
C ASN A 371 -32.26 3.40 -11.52
N SER A 372 -31.19 3.05 -10.82
CA SER A 372 -29.92 2.54 -11.34
C SER A 372 -29.66 1.20 -10.66
N GLY A 373 -30.34 0.17 -11.15
CA GLY A 373 -30.10 -1.28 -11.06
C GLY A 373 -29.22 -1.92 -9.97
N ASN A 374 -29.10 -1.37 -8.76
CA ASN A 374 -28.12 -1.80 -7.76
C ASN A 374 -28.80 -2.14 -6.43
N GLY A 375 -29.68 -3.14 -6.44
CA GLY A 375 -30.27 -3.70 -5.22
C GLY A 375 -29.19 -4.19 -4.27
N TYR A 376 -29.06 -3.52 -3.12
CA TYR A 376 -28.27 -4.01 -2.00
C TYR A 376 -29.11 -5.01 -1.22
N THR A 377 -28.91 -6.30 -1.48
CA THR A 377 -29.07 -7.30 -0.43
C THR A 377 -27.66 -7.63 0.06
N ILE A 378 -27.23 -6.96 1.13
CA ILE A 378 -26.25 -7.58 2.03
C ILE A 378 -26.95 -8.86 2.50
N GLY A 379 -26.27 -10.01 2.39
CA GLY A 379 -26.85 -11.31 2.72
C GLY A 379 -27.61 -11.26 4.05
N ARG A 380 -28.77 -11.94 4.10
CA ARG A 380 -29.54 -12.12 5.34
C ARG A 380 -28.59 -12.53 6.46
N ASP A 381 -28.69 -11.87 7.61
CA ASP A 381 -28.21 -12.46 8.86
C ASP A 381 -28.82 -13.86 8.98
N ALA A 382 -28.00 -14.83 9.40
CA ALA A 382 -28.49 -16.18 9.61
C ALA A 382 -29.66 -16.14 10.61
N ASN A 383 -30.82 -16.67 10.22
CA ASN A 383 -31.92 -16.89 11.15
C ASN A 383 -31.49 -17.98 12.13
N TYR A 384 -30.94 -17.59 13.28
CA TYR A 384 -30.82 -18.47 14.43
C TYR A 384 -31.51 -17.82 15.62
N GLU A 385 -32.37 -18.58 16.28
CA GLU A 385 -32.88 -18.22 17.60
C GLU A 385 -31.99 -18.87 18.65
N THR A 386 -31.49 -18.06 19.58
CA THR A 386 -30.80 -18.57 20.77
C THR A 386 -31.85 -18.83 21.85
N GLN A 387 -31.91 -20.06 22.34
CA GLN A 387 -32.77 -20.41 23.46
C GLN A 387 -32.03 -20.18 24.79
N GLU A 388 -32.77 -19.91 25.88
CA GLU A 388 -32.25 -19.61 27.23
C GLU A 388 -31.35 -20.70 27.86
N GLY A 389 -31.12 -21.82 27.17
CA GLY A 389 -30.17 -22.87 27.56
C GLY A 389 -28.88 -22.96 26.73
N GLY A 390 -28.62 -22.01 25.82
CA GLY A 390 -27.37 -21.97 25.03
C GLY A 390 -27.34 -22.91 23.80
N GLY A 391 -28.47 -23.48 23.41
CA GLY A 391 -28.63 -24.20 22.14
C GLY A 391 -28.96 -23.25 20.98
N VAL A 392 -28.42 -23.54 19.80
CA VAL A 392 -28.67 -22.80 18.55
C VAL A 392 -29.61 -23.62 17.67
N ASN A 393 -30.82 -23.12 17.42
CA ASN A 393 -31.74 -23.72 16.45
C ASN A 393 -31.42 -23.16 15.06
N LEU A 394 -30.83 -23.99 14.19
CA LEU A 394 -30.60 -23.68 12.79
C LEU A 394 -31.86 -24.07 12.02
N GLY A 395 -32.87 -23.19 12.04
CA GLY A 395 -34.12 -23.42 11.31
C GLY A 395 -33.83 -23.70 9.84
N PHE A 396 -34.21 -24.89 9.37
CA PHE A 396 -34.23 -25.25 7.96
C PHE A 396 -35.43 -24.61 7.25
#